data_AF-A0A952DL78-F1
#
_entry.id   AF-A0A952DL78-F1
#
_cell.length_a   1.000
_cell.length_b   1.000
_cell.length_c   1.000
_cell.angle_alpha   90.00
_cell.angle_beta   90.00
_cell.angle_gamma   90.00
#
_symmetry.space_group_name_H-M   'P 1'
#
loop_
_entity.id
_entity.type
_entity.pdbx_description
1 polymer ?
#
loop_
_entity_poly.entity_id
_entity_poly.type
_entity_poly.pdbx_seq_one_letter_code
_entity_poly.pdbx_strand_id
1 'polypeptide(L)'
;MDVKKLILLVGALVIAGISAFFVRALVSDSGAQQVQAGEVEPKGPKVLVATKPLPLGTILTQEMFKLQPWPKDLVENVYFLEGETNLESLTGKVVRVSVPAGQPLTKGSIVGPGERGFLAAALTPGMRAVTVSINAESGVAGFVFPGDRVDMVLTHGISYQGDTAEGTPAEALRVSETILRNVRVLAIDQRTNELGGEGEGPRTGRTVTFEVPPKFVEKIAVAQALGQISLSLRPLAENTQELEQMIATGEVEVSDDLNPTQEKRLQIALQIQPNDRNPSFTT
;
A
#
# COMPACT_ATOMS: atom_id res chain seq x y z
N MET A 1 -2.44 -93.49 -6.25
CA MET A 1 -1.72 -92.53 -7.12
C MET A 1 -0.51 -93.24 -7.69
N ASP A 2 -0.31 -93.19 -9.01
CA ASP A 2 0.90 -93.72 -9.65
C ASP A 2 2.15 -93.12 -9.02
N VAL A 3 3.11 -93.96 -8.62
CA VAL A 3 4.39 -93.54 -8.00
C VAL A 3 5.11 -92.51 -8.89
N LYS A 4 4.95 -92.61 -10.21
CA LYS A 4 5.47 -91.66 -11.20
C LYS A 4 4.84 -90.26 -11.06
N LYS A 5 3.55 -90.17 -10.76
CA LYS A 5 2.84 -88.89 -10.54
C LYS A 5 3.21 -88.28 -9.18
N LEU A 6 3.47 -89.11 -8.16
CA LEU A 6 3.93 -88.65 -6.86
C LEU A 6 5.35 -88.03 -6.94
N ILE A 7 6.27 -88.69 -7.65
CA ILE A 7 7.64 -88.19 -7.86
C ILE A 7 7.63 -86.87 -8.65
N LEU A 8 6.76 -86.76 -9.67
CA LEU A 8 6.61 -85.53 -10.45
C LEU A 8 6.07 -84.36 -9.60
N LEU A 9 5.12 -84.65 -8.70
CA LEU A 9 4.51 -83.64 -7.82
C LEU A 9 5.51 -83.15 -6.75
N VAL A 10 6.28 -84.06 -6.16
CA VAL A 10 7.34 -83.70 -5.20
C VAL A 10 8.45 -82.91 -5.90
N GLY A 11 8.87 -83.31 -7.10
CA GLY A 11 9.86 -82.57 -7.89
C GLY A 11 9.41 -81.15 -8.24
N ALA A 12 8.14 -80.98 -8.64
CA ALA A 12 7.58 -79.66 -8.92
C ALA A 12 7.53 -78.75 -7.68
N LEU A 13 7.24 -79.33 -6.51
CA LEU A 13 7.17 -78.59 -5.24
C LEU A 13 8.54 -78.10 -4.77
N VAL A 14 9.59 -78.91 -4.98
CA VAL A 14 10.98 -78.52 -4.68
C VAL A 14 11.43 -77.37 -5.59
N ILE A 15 11.13 -77.46 -6.89
CA ILE A 15 11.49 -76.39 -7.84
C ILE A 15 10.77 -75.09 -7.49
N ALA A 16 9.47 -75.14 -7.19
CA ALA A 16 8.71 -73.96 -6.78
C ALA A 16 9.25 -73.32 -5.49
N GLY A 17 9.67 -74.13 -4.52
CA GLY A 17 10.29 -73.65 -3.28
C GLY A 17 11.62 -72.92 -3.52
N ILE A 18 12.47 -73.49 -4.38
CA ILE A 18 13.76 -72.87 -4.74
C ILE A 18 13.56 -71.57 -5.52
N SER A 19 12.62 -71.54 -6.46
CA SER A 19 12.28 -70.32 -7.21
C SER A 19 11.75 -69.21 -6.30
N ALA A 20 10.87 -69.54 -5.36
CA ALA A 20 10.33 -68.57 -4.41
C ALA A 20 11.42 -68.00 -3.48
N PHE A 21 12.38 -68.83 -3.07
CA PHE A 21 13.51 -68.39 -2.25
C PHE A 21 14.43 -67.43 -3.02
N PHE A 22 14.74 -67.73 -4.30
CA PHE A 22 15.55 -66.85 -5.14
C PHE A 22 14.88 -65.52 -5.45
N VAL A 23 13.57 -65.53 -5.76
CA VAL A 23 12.81 -64.29 -5.97
C VAL A 23 12.78 -63.46 -4.69
N ARG A 24 12.59 -64.09 -3.53
CA ARG A 24 12.62 -63.38 -2.25
C ARG A 24 14.01 -62.81 -1.95
N ALA A 25 15.08 -63.53 -2.24
CA ALA A 25 16.45 -63.04 -2.07
C ALA A 25 16.73 -61.81 -2.97
N LEU A 26 16.33 -61.86 -4.25
CA LEU A 26 16.48 -60.75 -5.20
C LEU A 26 15.64 -59.51 -4.81
N VAL A 27 14.41 -59.72 -4.32
CA VAL A 27 13.54 -58.62 -3.89
C VAL A 27 13.96 -58.03 -2.53
N SER A 28 14.62 -58.83 -1.68
CA SER A 28 15.13 -58.35 -0.38
C SER A 28 16.46 -57.59 -0.51
N ASP A 29 17.28 -57.93 -1.52
CA ASP A 29 18.51 -57.22 -1.87
C ASP A 29 18.25 -55.98 -2.74
N SER A 30 17.06 -55.91 -3.36
CA SER A 30 16.45 -54.67 -3.83
C SER A 30 15.95 -53.86 -2.63
N GLY A 31 16.86 -53.56 -1.70
CA GLY A 31 16.62 -52.57 -0.68
C GLY A 31 16.12 -51.33 -1.39
N ALA A 32 14.84 -51.02 -1.22
CA ALA A 32 14.34 -49.71 -1.51
C ALA A 32 15.27 -48.77 -0.75
N GLN A 33 16.20 -48.14 -1.47
CA GLN A 33 16.76 -46.88 -1.03
C GLN A 33 15.52 -46.02 -0.85
N GLN A 34 15.01 -46.00 0.37
CA GLN A 34 14.32 -44.85 0.89
C GLN A 34 15.36 -43.76 0.75
N VAL A 35 15.34 -43.12 -0.42
CA VAL A 35 15.79 -41.76 -0.56
C VAL A 35 14.96 -41.04 0.47
N GLN A 36 15.51 -40.93 1.68
CA GLN A 36 15.10 -39.88 2.58
C GLN A 36 15.26 -38.65 1.71
N ALA A 37 14.14 -38.11 1.25
CA ALA A 37 14.07 -36.72 0.84
C ALA A 37 14.39 -35.92 2.10
N GLY A 38 15.68 -35.93 2.48
CA GLY A 38 16.23 -34.92 3.34
C GLY A 38 15.90 -33.65 2.61
N GLU A 39 15.05 -32.85 3.22
CA GLU A 39 14.74 -31.50 2.80
C GLU A 39 16.08 -30.87 2.44
N VAL A 40 16.34 -30.73 1.14
CA VAL A 40 17.60 -30.19 0.65
C VAL A 40 17.50 -28.72 1.02
N GLU A 41 17.91 -28.37 2.24
CA GLU A 41 18.10 -26.98 2.60
C GLU A 41 19.05 -26.42 1.54
N PRO A 42 18.57 -25.49 0.69
CA PRO A 42 19.37 -25.02 -0.41
C PRO A 42 20.57 -24.28 0.18
N LYS A 43 21.75 -24.89 0.12
CA LYS A 43 23.03 -24.27 0.51
C LYS A 43 23.44 -23.25 -0.57
N GLY A 44 22.66 -22.19 -0.71
CA GLY A 44 22.92 -21.11 -1.64
C GLY A 44 22.81 -19.73 -0.99
N PRO A 45 23.07 -18.66 -1.75
CA PRO A 45 23.00 -17.31 -1.24
C PRO A 45 21.60 -17.02 -0.70
N LYS A 46 21.54 -16.26 0.39
CA LYS A 46 20.25 -15.89 0.97
C LYS A 46 19.63 -14.76 0.16
N VAL A 47 18.40 -14.97 -0.28
CA VAL A 47 17.59 -13.97 -0.96
C VAL A 47 16.52 -13.46 0.00
N LEU A 48 16.08 -12.23 -0.22
CA LEU A 48 14.98 -11.66 0.53
C LEU A 48 13.64 -12.23 0.06
N VAL A 49 12.87 -12.82 0.97
CA VAL A 49 11.59 -13.49 0.70
C VAL A 49 10.48 -12.88 1.55
N ALA A 50 9.30 -12.72 0.95
CA ALA A 50 8.11 -12.21 1.64
C ALA A 50 7.60 -13.21 2.67
N THR A 51 7.38 -12.78 3.92
CA THR A 51 6.86 -13.64 5.00
C THR A 51 5.34 -13.76 4.96
N LYS A 52 4.67 -12.77 4.39
CA LYS A 52 3.22 -12.67 4.24
C LYS A 52 2.86 -12.17 2.84
N PRO A 53 1.61 -12.31 2.38
CA PRO A 53 1.19 -11.73 1.11
C PRO A 53 1.37 -10.21 1.15
N LEU A 54 2.00 -9.65 0.12
CA LEU A 54 2.26 -8.23 -0.05
C LEU A 54 1.43 -7.72 -1.24
N PRO A 55 0.25 -7.15 -1.02
CA PRO A 55 -0.54 -6.48 -2.05
C PRO A 55 0.20 -5.27 -2.63
N LEU A 56 -0.22 -4.84 -3.82
CA LEU A 56 0.22 -3.55 -4.38
C LEU A 56 -0.12 -2.40 -3.42
N GLY A 57 0.76 -1.41 -3.33
CA GLY A 57 0.66 -0.27 -2.43
C GLY A 57 1.00 -0.54 -0.96
N THR A 58 1.40 -1.76 -0.61
CA THR A 58 1.85 -2.06 0.75
C THR A 58 3.17 -1.36 1.07
N ILE A 59 3.23 -0.65 2.18
CA ILE A 59 4.48 -0.10 2.73
C ILE A 59 5.25 -1.24 3.41
N LEU A 60 6.51 -1.42 3.03
CA LEU A 60 7.36 -2.45 3.60
C LEU A 60 7.82 -2.11 5.01
N THR A 61 7.67 -3.08 5.90
CA THR A 61 8.25 -3.09 7.25
C THR A 61 9.19 -4.29 7.40
N GLN A 62 10.09 -4.24 8.38
CA GLN A 62 11.11 -5.27 8.61
C GLN A 62 10.54 -6.68 8.86
N GLU A 63 9.31 -6.76 9.37
CA GLU A 63 8.61 -8.03 9.64
C GLU A 63 8.04 -8.70 8.38
N MET A 64 7.93 -7.95 7.28
CA MET A 64 7.28 -8.42 6.05
C MET A 64 8.19 -9.28 5.18
N PHE A 65 9.47 -9.35 5.49
CA PHE A 65 10.46 -10.06 4.70
C PHE A 65 11.51 -10.72 5.60
N LYS A 66 12.13 -11.78 5.09
CA LYS A 66 13.24 -12.47 5.75
C LYS A 66 14.27 -12.91 4.71
N LEU A 67 15.51 -13.08 5.15
CA LEU A 67 16.53 -13.73 4.33
C LEU A 67 16.34 -15.24 4.40
N GLN A 68 16.17 -15.87 3.24
CA GLN A 68 16.01 -17.31 3.13
C GLN A 68 17.06 -17.88 2.15
N PRO A 69 17.71 -19.01 2.47
CA PRO A 69 18.60 -19.67 1.52
C PRO A 69 17.85 -20.02 0.23
N TRP A 70 18.49 -19.76 -0.92
CA TRP A 70 17.89 -19.99 -2.25
C TRP A 70 18.81 -20.85 -3.12
N PRO A 71 18.29 -21.74 -3.98
CA PRO A 71 19.12 -22.53 -4.89
C PRO A 71 19.96 -21.61 -5.79
N LYS A 72 21.28 -21.85 -5.84
CA LYS A 72 22.23 -21.01 -6.61
C LYS A 72 21.83 -20.83 -8.07
N ASP A 73 21.34 -21.90 -8.70
CA ASP A 73 20.96 -21.92 -10.11
C ASP A 73 19.70 -21.09 -10.41
N LEU A 74 18.93 -20.74 -9.38
CA LEU A 74 17.70 -19.95 -9.48
C LEU A 74 17.89 -18.51 -8.98
N VAL A 75 19.11 -18.11 -8.58
CA VAL A 75 19.37 -16.75 -8.12
C VAL A 75 19.64 -15.85 -9.31
N GLU A 76 18.74 -14.89 -9.51
CA GLU A 76 18.84 -13.87 -10.53
C GLU A 76 19.30 -12.53 -9.93
N ASN A 77 19.94 -11.67 -10.74
CA ASN A 77 20.39 -10.33 -10.33
C ASN A 77 19.22 -9.40 -9.94
N VAL A 78 17.99 -9.77 -10.28
CA VAL A 78 16.80 -9.01 -9.87
C VAL A 78 16.46 -9.19 -8.39
N TYR A 79 17.01 -10.20 -7.70
CA TYR A 79 16.73 -10.43 -6.29
C TYR A 79 17.62 -9.58 -5.37
N PHE A 80 17.14 -9.39 -4.14
CA PHE A 80 17.94 -8.80 -3.06
C PHE A 80 18.75 -9.88 -2.36
N LEU A 81 20.08 -9.73 -2.39
CA LEU A 81 21.03 -10.67 -1.81
C LEU A 81 21.57 -10.17 -0.46
N GLU A 82 21.84 -11.11 0.45
CA GLU A 82 22.55 -10.87 1.69
C GLU A 82 23.96 -10.31 1.40
N GLY A 83 24.31 -9.18 2.02
CA GLY A 83 25.59 -8.50 1.86
C GLY A 83 25.61 -7.35 0.84
N GLU A 84 24.76 -7.40 -0.20
CA GLU A 84 24.61 -6.30 -1.17
C GLU A 84 23.48 -5.34 -0.79
N THR A 85 22.48 -5.84 -0.08
CA THR A 85 21.26 -5.08 0.22
C THR A 85 21.28 -4.59 1.67
N ASN A 86 21.19 -3.28 1.86
CA ASN A 86 20.88 -2.73 3.18
C ASN A 86 19.40 -2.94 3.49
N LEU A 87 19.08 -3.82 4.45
CA LEU A 87 17.70 -4.12 4.86
C LEU A 87 16.95 -2.89 5.39
N GLU A 88 17.65 -1.96 6.05
CA GLU A 88 17.04 -0.74 6.58
C GLU A 88 16.54 0.16 5.44
N SER A 89 17.26 0.20 4.32
CA SER A 89 16.89 0.98 3.13
C SER A 89 15.63 0.48 2.41
N LEU A 90 15.18 -0.73 2.73
CA LEU A 90 13.95 -1.31 2.18
C LEU A 90 12.72 -0.89 2.98
N THR A 91 12.91 -0.48 4.23
CA THR A 91 11.81 -0.03 5.09
C THR A 91 11.29 1.30 4.57
N GLY A 92 9.96 1.42 4.43
CA GLY A 92 9.33 2.60 3.85
C GLY A 92 9.25 2.62 2.32
N LYS A 93 9.86 1.66 1.62
CA LYS A 93 9.56 1.43 0.19
C LYS A 93 8.17 0.83 0.03
N VAL A 94 7.56 1.05 -1.13
CA VAL A 94 6.20 0.62 -1.45
C VAL A 94 6.23 -0.51 -2.47
N VAL A 95 5.35 -1.51 -2.28
CA VAL A 95 5.18 -2.62 -3.20
C VAL A 95 4.45 -2.14 -4.46
N ARG A 96 5.13 -2.18 -5.62
CA ARG A 96 4.57 -1.80 -6.91
C ARG A 96 3.91 -2.98 -7.64
N VAL A 97 4.36 -4.20 -7.35
CA VAL A 97 3.82 -5.44 -7.92
C VAL A 97 3.54 -6.39 -6.77
N SER A 98 2.34 -6.98 -6.72
CA SER A 98 1.97 -7.86 -5.61
C SER A 98 2.90 -9.08 -5.53
N VAL A 99 3.36 -9.38 -4.31
CA VAL A 99 4.26 -10.50 -4.01
C VAL A 99 3.58 -11.45 -3.01
N PRO A 100 3.20 -12.67 -3.41
CA PRO A 100 2.72 -13.71 -2.51
C PRO A 100 3.72 -14.09 -1.40
N ALA A 101 3.21 -14.61 -0.29
CA ALA A 101 4.06 -15.16 0.77
C ALA A 101 4.96 -16.28 0.25
N GLY A 102 6.20 -16.32 0.70
CA GLY A 102 7.20 -17.31 0.29
C GLY A 102 7.90 -17.00 -1.05
N GLN A 103 7.53 -15.91 -1.73
CA GLN A 103 8.21 -15.50 -2.97
C GLN A 103 9.35 -14.49 -2.72
N PRO A 104 10.42 -14.53 -3.53
CA PRO A 104 11.52 -13.59 -3.43
C PRO A 104 11.09 -12.18 -3.85
N LEU A 105 11.52 -11.18 -3.09
CA LEU A 105 11.36 -9.78 -3.48
C LEU A 105 12.36 -9.45 -4.59
N THR A 106 11.87 -8.77 -5.61
CA THR A 106 12.71 -8.29 -6.72
C THR A 106 12.86 -6.78 -6.67
N LYS A 107 13.98 -6.27 -7.20
CA LYS A 107 14.25 -4.84 -7.40
C LYS A 107 13.12 -4.13 -8.15
N GLY A 108 12.38 -4.84 -9.03
CA GLY A 108 11.24 -4.29 -9.77
C GLY A 108 9.88 -4.37 -9.07
N SER A 109 9.77 -5.18 -8.00
CA SER A 109 8.54 -5.36 -7.22
C SER A 109 8.32 -4.25 -6.18
N ILE A 110 9.37 -3.51 -5.85
CA ILE A 110 9.34 -2.43 -4.86
C ILE A 110 9.78 -1.11 -5.50
N VAL A 111 9.35 -0.01 -4.92
CA VAL A 111 9.70 1.34 -5.37
C VAL A 111 9.95 2.24 -4.17
N GLY A 112 11.04 3.00 -4.21
CA GLY A 112 11.39 3.95 -3.14
C GLY A 112 11.00 5.39 -3.43
N PRO A 113 11.04 6.28 -2.41
CA PRO A 113 10.87 7.70 -2.61
C PRO A 113 11.82 8.24 -3.69
N GLY A 114 11.32 9.07 -4.61
CA GLY A 114 12.09 9.62 -5.73
C GLY A 114 12.19 8.71 -6.97
N GLU A 115 11.79 7.44 -6.88
CA GLU A 115 11.77 6.52 -8.03
C GLU A 115 10.48 6.64 -8.84
N ARG A 116 10.57 6.41 -10.16
CA ARG A 116 9.42 6.47 -11.07
C ARG A 116 8.34 5.48 -10.65
N GLY A 117 7.13 5.99 -10.44
CA GLY A 117 5.97 5.18 -10.06
C GLY A 117 5.80 5.00 -8.55
N PHE A 118 6.64 5.63 -7.71
CA PHE A 118 6.46 5.62 -6.25
C PHE A 118 5.10 6.20 -5.84
N LEU A 119 4.79 7.40 -6.33
CA LEU A 119 3.52 8.08 -6.02
C LEU A 119 2.31 7.27 -6.49
N ALA A 120 2.41 6.64 -7.67
CA ALA A 120 1.33 5.79 -8.19
C ALA A 120 1.14 4.52 -7.35
N ALA A 121 2.22 3.94 -6.83
CA ALA A 121 2.15 2.79 -5.95
C ALA A 121 1.63 3.16 -4.55
N ALA A 122 1.91 4.37 -4.06
CA ALA A 122 1.46 4.84 -2.74
C ALA A 122 -0.03 5.23 -2.68
N LEU A 123 -0.71 5.29 -3.84
CA LEU A 123 -2.13 5.62 -3.90
C LEU A 123 -3.00 4.47 -3.41
N THR A 124 -3.99 4.83 -2.61
CA THR A 124 -5.11 3.97 -2.22
C THR A 124 -5.94 3.64 -3.46
N PRO A 125 -6.41 2.39 -3.61
CA PRO A 125 -7.24 1.99 -4.75
C PRO A 125 -8.44 2.93 -4.95
N GLY A 126 -8.63 3.40 -6.18
CA GLY A 126 -9.72 4.31 -6.56
C GLY A 126 -9.42 5.81 -6.39
N MET A 127 -8.31 6.16 -5.75
CA MET A 127 -7.86 7.55 -5.56
C MET A 127 -6.93 8.01 -6.69
N ARG A 128 -6.75 9.32 -6.81
CA ARG A 128 -5.86 9.99 -7.77
C ARG A 128 -4.97 10.99 -7.03
N ALA A 129 -3.75 11.16 -7.55
CA ALA A 129 -2.86 12.21 -7.11
C ALA A 129 -3.15 13.50 -7.88
N VAL A 130 -3.30 14.62 -7.17
CA VAL A 130 -3.44 15.96 -7.78
C VAL A 130 -2.49 16.94 -7.10
N THR A 131 -1.80 17.76 -7.89
CA THR A 131 -0.83 18.72 -7.39
C THR A 131 -1.38 20.13 -7.45
N VAL A 132 -1.26 20.86 -6.35
CA VAL A 132 -1.68 22.27 -6.24
C VAL A 132 -0.47 23.12 -5.90
N SER A 133 -0.34 24.26 -6.56
CA SER A 133 0.65 25.28 -6.26
C SER A 133 0.26 26.06 -5.02
N ILE A 134 1.21 26.25 -4.10
CA ILE A 134 1.02 26.99 -2.85
C ILE A 134 2.18 27.96 -2.62
N ASN A 135 1.99 28.91 -1.71
CA ASN A 135 3.05 29.76 -1.18
C ASN A 135 3.21 29.56 0.34
N ALA A 136 4.08 30.35 0.98
CA ALA A 136 4.35 30.22 2.41
C ALA A 136 3.08 30.42 3.25
N GLU A 137 2.25 31.38 2.85
CA GLU A 137 1.03 31.75 3.55
C GLU A 137 -0.07 30.71 3.34
N SER A 138 -0.24 30.23 2.11
CA SER A 138 -1.30 29.29 1.75
C SER A 138 -0.96 27.84 2.07
N GLY A 139 0.31 27.52 2.34
CA GLY A 139 0.81 26.20 2.66
C GLY A 139 1.09 25.93 4.14
N VAL A 140 0.50 26.70 5.06
CA VAL A 140 0.74 26.58 6.51
C VAL A 140 2.23 26.68 6.85
N ALA A 141 2.95 27.61 6.21
CA ALA A 141 4.37 27.89 6.44
C ALA A 141 5.31 26.65 6.39
N GLY A 142 4.95 25.61 5.64
CA GLY A 142 5.77 24.40 5.49
C GLY A 142 5.63 23.39 6.64
N PHE A 143 4.63 23.54 7.52
CA PHE A 143 4.33 22.58 8.59
C PHE A 143 3.46 21.40 8.13
N VAL A 144 3.11 21.33 6.84
CA VAL A 144 2.37 20.22 6.26
C VAL A 144 3.37 19.15 5.78
N PHE A 145 3.23 17.93 6.27
CA PHE A 145 4.08 16.80 5.92
C PHE A 145 3.31 15.70 5.16
N PRO A 146 4.01 14.85 4.38
CA PRO A 146 3.39 13.65 3.79
C PRO A 146 2.73 12.78 4.87
N GLY A 147 1.46 12.43 4.66
CA GLY A 147 0.64 11.70 5.63
C GLY A 147 -0.34 12.57 6.40
N ASP A 148 -0.11 13.89 6.47
CA ASP A 148 -1.02 14.82 7.12
C ASP A 148 -2.35 14.95 6.37
N ARG A 149 -3.35 15.47 7.10
CA ARG A 149 -4.68 15.76 6.58
C ARG A 149 -4.92 17.25 6.65
N VAL A 150 -5.47 17.80 5.56
CA VAL A 150 -5.75 19.23 5.45
C VAL A 150 -7.14 19.47 4.89
N ASP A 151 -7.71 20.61 5.27
CA ASP A 151 -8.85 21.20 4.59
C ASP A 151 -8.33 22.19 3.54
N MET A 152 -9.05 22.31 2.44
CA MET A 152 -8.68 23.16 1.31
C MET A 152 -9.70 24.28 1.17
N VAL A 153 -9.21 25.51 1.28
CA VAL A 153 -10.00 26.72 1.25
C VAL A 153 -9.73 27.44 -0.07
N LEU A 154 -10.78 27.77 -0.80
CA LEU A 154 -10.74 28.60 -1.99
C LEU A 154 -11.11 30.03 -1.61
N THR A 155 -10.23 30.99 -1.90
CA THR A 155 -10.55 32.41 -1.86
C THR A 155 -10.63 32.94 -3.29
N HIS A 156 -11.80 33.46 -3.68
CA HIS A 156 -12.02 34.03 -5.01
C HIS A 156 -12.79 35.34 -4.96
N GLY A 157 -12.64 36.16 -5.99
CA GLY A 157 -13.40 37.39 -6.15
C GLY A 157 -14.78 37.10 -6.76
N ILE A 158 -15.80 37.78 -6.28
CA ILE A 158 -17.10 37.88 -6.94
C ILE A 158 -17.28 39.34 -7.39
N SER A 159 -17.60 39.53 -8.67
CA SER A 159 -18.01 40.84 -9.17
C SER A 159 -19.52 40.93 -9.02
N TYR A 160 -19.98 41.78 -8.10
CA TYR A 160 -21.41 42.06 -7.97
C TYR A 160 -21.77 43.18 -8.95
N GLN A 161 -22.50 42.83 -10.00
CA GLN A 161 -23.11 43.80 -10.90
C GLN A 161 -24.51 44.14 -10.38
N GLY A 162 -24.55 44.80 -9.22
CA GLY A 162 -25.78 45.39 -8.71
C GLY A 162 -26.12 46.67 -9.47
N ASP A 163 -27.38 47.10 -9.35
CA ASP A 163 -27.87 48.41 -9.78
C ASP A 163 -27.29 49.50 -8.86
N THR A 164 -25.95 49.59 -8.80
CA THR A 164 -25.24 50.68 -8.14
C THR A 164 -25.35 51.91 -9.03
N ALA A 165 -25.89 52.98 -8.46
CA ALA A 165 -26.01 54.29 -9.09
C ALA A 165 -24.72 54.65 -9.85
N GLU A 166 -24.90 55.16 -11.08
CA GLU A 166 -23.86 55.52 -12.04
C GLU A 166 -22.58 56.04 -11.37
N GLY A 167 -21.49 55.28 -11.49
CA GLY A 167 -20.13 55.77 -11.21
C GLY A 167 -19.37 55.17 -10.04
N THR A 168 -19.92 54.21 -9.29
CA THR A 168 -19.12 53.43 -8.32
C THR A 168 -18.47 52.22 -9.01
N PRO A 169 -17.13 52.06 -8.96
CA PRO A 169 -16.49 50.83 -9.42
C PRO A 169 -17.07 49.65 -8.64
N ALA A 170 -17.42 48.56 -9.33
CA ALA A 170 -17.83 47.32 -8.65
C ALA A 170 -16.68 46.89 -7.72
N GLU A 171 -16.86 47.04 -6.40
CA GLU A 171 -15.91 46.50 -5.44
C GLU A 171 -15.94 44.98 -5.57
N ALA A 172 -14.78 44.40 -5.89
CA ALA A 172 -14.62 42.95 -5.95
C ALA A 172 -14.69 42.41 -4.52
N LEU A 173 -15.88 41.99 -4.09
CA LEU A 173 -16.06 41.24 -2.85
C LEU A 173 -15.24 39.96 -2.96
N ARG A 174 -14.54 39.60 -1.88
CA ARG A 174 -13.82 38.34 -1.79
C ARG A 174 -14.66 37.38 -0.98
N VAL A 175 -14.76 36.14 -1.44
CA VAL A 175 -15.40 35.07 -0.69
C VAL A 175 -14.37 33.98 -0.48
N SER A 176 -14.34 33.46 0.74
CA SER A 176 -13.56 32.27 1.07
C SER A 176 -14.50 31.14 1.45
N GLU A 177 -14.30 29.97 0.83
CA GLU A 177 -15.07 28.77 1.12
C GLU A 177 -14.17 27.53 1.27
N THR A 178 -14.51 26.65 2.21
CA THR A 178 -13.85 25.34 2.34
C THR A 178 -14.45 24.38 1.32
N ILE A 179 -13.70 24.09 0.26
CA ILE A 179 -14.18 23.33 -0.90
C ILE A 179 -14.01 21.83 -0.76
N LEU A 180 -12.99 21.38 -0.02
CA LEU A 180 -12.75 19.99 0.38
C LEU A 180 -12.24 19.95 1.81
N ARG A 181 -12.65 18.93 2.55
CA ARG A 181 -12.21 18.64 3.91
C ARG A 181 -11.50 17.30 3.96
N ASN A 182 -10.61 17.15 4.94
CA ASN A 182 -9.96 15.90 5.29
C ASN A 182 -9.20 15.24 4.12
N VAL A 183 -8.49 16.05 3.34
CA VAL A 183 -7.70 15.61 2.20
C VAL A 183 -6.32 15.19 2.66
N ARG A 184 -5.89 13.98 2.26
CA ARG A 184 -4.58 13.45 2.62
C ARG A 184 -3.48 14.01 1.72
N VAL A 185 -2.37 14.39 2.34
CA VAL A 185 -1.15 14.85 1.67
C VAL A 185 -0.26 13.65 1.32
N LEU A 186 0.10 13.54 0.04
CA LEU A 186 1.01 12.51 -0.46
C LEU A 186 2.46 12.98 -0.50
N ALA A 187 2.68 14.22 -0.93
CA ALA A 187 4.03 14.78 -1.08
C ALA A 187 4.00 16.31 -1.02
N ILE A 188 5.09 16.89 -0.54
CA ILE A 188 5.39 18.32 -0.63
C ILE A 188 6.63 18.47 -1.51
N ASP A 189 6.62 19.49 -2.39
CA ASP A 189 7.73 19.92 -3.24
C ASP A 189 8.55 18.79 -3.89
N GLN A 190 8.24 18.44 -5.14
CA GLN A 190 8.91 17.33 -5.86
C GLN A 190 10.41 17.58 -6.19
N ARG A 191 11.03 18.65 -5.70
CA ARG A 191 12.49 18.75 -5.68
C ARG A 191 13.04 17.94 -4.51
N THR A 192 12.96 16.62 -4.66
CA THR A 192 13.70 15.66 -3.84
C THR A 192 15.20 15.85 -4.06
N ASN A 193 15.78 16.71 -3.24
CA ASN A 193 17.11 16.66 -2.66
C ASN A 193 16.91 17.49 -1.38
N GLU A 194 16.38 16.93 -0.30
CA GLU A 194 17.17 16.27 0.74
C GLU A 194 16.18 15.68 1.75
N LEU A 195 15.98 14.35 1.72
CA LEU A 195 15.66 13.64 2.95
C LEU A 195 17.01 13.41 3.63
N GLY A 196 17.38 14.27 4.58
CA GLY A 196 18.60 14.10 5.36
C GLY A 196 19.35 15.39 5.64
N GLY A 197 18.91 16.11 6.67
CA GLY A 197 19.65 17.19 7.28
C GLY A 197 19.02 17.50 8.64
N GLU A 198 19.50 16.84 9.69
CA GLU A 198 19.23 17.26 11.07
C GLU A 198 19.68 18.72 11.22
N GLY A 199 18.74 19.68 11.16
CA GLY A 199 19.04 21.06 11.52
C GLY A 199 18.27 22.19 10.84
N GLU A 200 17.52 21.99 9.77
CA GLU A 200 16.78 23.09 9.13
C GLU A 200 15.26 22.99 9.37
N GLY A 201 14.68 24.09 9.84
CA GLY A 201 13.24 24.23 10.10
C GLY A 201 12.37 24.00 8.85
N PRO A 202 11.04 24.04 9.01
CA PRO A 202 10.10 23.73 7.93
C PRO A 202 10.38 24.57 6.69
N ARG A 203 10.72 23.89 5.58
CA ARG A 203 10.95 24.53 4.29
C ARG A 203 9.60 24.77 3.61
N THR A 204 9.37 25.99 3.12
CA THR A 204 8.15 26.30 2.36
C THR A 204 8.17 25.57 1.02
N GLY A 205 7.34 24.54 0.90
CA GLY A 205 7.12 23.85 -0.37
C GLY A 205 6.34 24.73 -1.36
N ARG A 206 6.72 24.68 -2.64
CA ARG A 206 6.01 25.41 -3.72
C ARG A 206 4.76 24.69 -4.23
N THR A 207 4.69 23.39 -3.99
CA THR A 207 3.61 22.53 -4.47
C THR A 207 3.29 21.47 -3.43
N VAL A 208 2.03 21.09 -3.33
CA VAL A 208 1.57 19.97 -2.51
C VAL A 208 0.78 19.01 -3.38
N THR A 209 1.03 17.72 -3.24
CA THR A 209 0.31 16.65 -3.94
C THR A 209 -0.62 15.96 -2.97
N PHE A 210 -1.89 15.86 -3.35
CA PHE A 210 -2.97 15.30 -2.55
C PHE A 210 -3.50 13.99 -3.13
N GLU A 211 -4.01 13.14 -2.26
CA GLU A 211 -4.78 11.95 -2.60
C GLU A 211 -6.27 12.27 -2.56
N VAL A 212 -6.95 12.22 -3.71
CA VAL A 212 -8.38 12.56 -3.81
C VAL A 212 -9.16 11.58 -4.69
N PRO A 213 -10.48 11.41 -4.49
CA PRO A 213 -11.34 10.70 -5.42
C PRO A 213 -11.40 11.41 -6.80
N PRO A 214 -11.70 10.68 -7.89
CA PRO A 214 -11.83 11.25 -9.25
C PRO A 214 -12.60 12.55 -9.34
N LYS A 215 -13.80 12.59 -8.74
CA LYS A 215 -14.71 13.75 -8.81
C LYS A 215 -14.08 15.02 -8.21
N PHE A 216 -13.23 14.87 -7.19
CA PHE A 216 -12.60 16.00 -6.52
C PHE A 216 -11.43 16.57 -7.34
N VAL A 217 -10.85 15.80 -8.25
CA VAL A 217 -9.83 16.31 -9.19
C VAL A 217 -10.42 17.41 -10.06
N GLU A 218 -11.62 17.20 -10.60
CA GLU A 218 -12.33 18.18 -11.41
C GLU A 218 -12.66 19.44 -10.61
N LYS A 219 -13.13 19.27 -9.35
CA LYS A 219 -13.42 20.38 -8.43
C LYS A 219 -12.17 21.21 -8.13
N ILE A 220 -11.04 20.56 -7.88
CA ILE A 220 -9.75 21.23 -7.64
C ILE A 220 -9.31 22.02 -8.86
N ALA A 221 -9.41 21.43 -10.05
CA ALA A 221 -9.01 22.09 -11.29
C ALA A 221 -9.83 23.38 -11.52
N VAL A 222 -11.14 23.34 -11.27
CA VAL A 222 -12.00 24.54 -11.33
C VAL A 222 -11.61 25.55 -10.27
N ALA A 223 -11.42 25.13 -9.01
CA ALA A 223 -11.02 26.01 -7.93
C ALA A 223 -9.69 26.73 -8.20
N GLN A 224 -8.70 26.04 -8.77
CA GLN A 224 -7.42 26.63 -9.19
C GLN A 224 -7.58 27.70 -10.27
N ALA A 225 -8.57 27.55 -11.15
CA ALA A 225 -8.86 28.54 -12.18
C ALA A 225 -9.65 29.74 -11.64
N LEU A 226 -10.47 29.54 -10.59
CA LEU A 226 -11.31 30.58 -9.99
C LEU A 226 -10.56 31.52 -9.05
N GLY A 227 -9.57 31.01 -8.31
CA GLY A 227 -8.93 31.82 -7.27
C GLY A 227 -7.74 31.15 -6.59
N GLN A 228 -7.40 31.66 -5.42
CA GLN A 228 -6.27 31.18 -4.63
C GLN A 228 -6.72 30.06 -3.70
N ILE A 229 -5.96 28.97 -3.68
CA ILE A 229 -6.16 27.86 -2.75
C ILE A 229 -5.21 28.02 -1.56
N SER A 230 -5.74 27.90 -0.35
CA SER A 230 -5.01 27.79 0.91
C SER A 230 -5.37 26.51 1.65
N LEU A 231 -4.45 26.05 2.48
CA LEU A 231 -4.55 24.83 3.26
C LEU A 231 -4.75 25.16 4.72
N SER A 232 -5.59 24.37 5.39
CA SER A 232 -5.73 24.39 6.84
C SER A 232 -5.39 23.00 7.38
N LEU A 233 -4.36 22.92 8.23
CA LEU A 233 -3.88 21.67 8.78
C LEU A 233 -4.87 21.13 9.83
N ARG A 234 -5.29 19.87 9.69
CA ARG A 234 -6.13 19.20 10.69
C ARG A 234 -5.29 18.68 11.86
N PRO A 235 -5.83 18.71 13.09
CA PRO A 235 -5.18 18.06 14.23
C PRO A 235 -5.14 16.54 14.04
N LEU A 236 -4.09 15.89 14.56
CA LEU A 236 -3.94 14.43 14.53
C LEU A 236 -5.02 13.70 15.35
N ALA A 237 -5.54 14.35 16.39
CA ALA A 237 -6.69 13.88 17.15
C ALA A 237 -7.92 14.66 16.71
N GLU A 238 -8.82 14.00 15.97
CA GLU A 238 -10.12 14.57 15.67
C GLU A 238 -10.97 14.66 16.95
N ASN A 239 -11.74 15.73 17.04
CA ASN A 239 -12.68 15.92 18.13
C ASN A 239 -13.90 15.02 17.88
N THR A 240 -14.22 14.12 18.83
CA THR A 240 -15.41 13.26 18.79
C THR A 240 -16.69 14.04 18.47
N GLN A 241 -16.73 15.33 18.85
CA GLN A 241 -17.84 16.23 18.58
C GLN A 241 -18.08 16.50 17.08
N GLU A 242 -17.05 16.49 16.21
CA GLU A 242 -17.23 16.69 14.76
C GLU A 242 -17.92 15.47 14.13
N LEU A 243 -17.56 14.26 14.57
CA LEU A 243 -18.22 13.02 14.16
C LEU A 243 -19.67 12.97 14.69
N GLU A 244 -19.90 13.35 15.94
CA GLU A 244 -21.24 13.45 16.52
C GLU A 244 -22.11 14.46 15.76
N GLN A 245 -21.54 15.59 15.33
CA GLN A 245 -22.23 16.56 14.49
C GLN A 245 -22.58 15.99 13.11
N MET A 246 -21.68 15.26 12.45
CA MET A 246 -21.96 14.62 11.15
C MET A 246 -23.07 13.56 11.25
N ILE A 247 -23.14 12.83 12.36
CA ILE A 247 -24.22 11.87 12.62
C ILE A 247 -25.53 12.64 12.88
N ALA A 248 -25.47 13.71 13.69
CA ALA A 248 -26.65 14.52 14.02
C ALA A 248 -27.23 15.29 12.81
N THR A 249 -26.40 15.70 11.85
CA THR A 249 -26.85 16.35 10.61
C THR A 249 -27.34 15.35 9.56
N GLY A 250 -27.30 14.04 9.83
CA GLY A 250 -27.70 12.99 8.89
C GLY A 250 -26.71 12.79 7.75
N GLU A 251 -25.47 13.28 7.88
CA GLU A 251 -24.43 13.08 6.86
C GLU A 251 -23.91 11.63 6.85
N VAL A 252 -24.02 10.93 7.97
CA VAL A 252 -23.67 9.52 8.09
C VAL A 252 -24.90 8.73 8.51
N GLU A 253 -25.41 7.90 7.61
CA GLU A 253 -26.40 6.90 7.95
C GLU A 253 -25.70 5.73 8.65
N VAL A 254 -25.84 5.67 9.97
CA VAL A 254 -25.46 4.50 10.76
C VAL A 254 -26.69 3.61 10.85
N SER A 255 -26.63 2.43 10.23
CA SER A 255 -27.69 1.43 10.34
C SER A 255 -27.65 0.75 11.71
N ASP A 256 -28.82 0.65 12.37
CA ASP A 256 -28.98 0.08 13.74
C ASP A 256 -28.57 -1.40 13.87
N ASP A 257 -28.36 -2.10 12.75
CA ASP A 257 -28.05 -3.54 12.70
C ASP A 257 -26.53 -3.86 12.75
N LEU A 258 -25.67 -2.86 12.96
CA LEU A 258 -24.22 -3.05 12.91
C LEU A 258 -23.68 -3.70 14.20
N ASN A 259 -22.78 -4.67 14.05
CA ASN A 259 -22.02 -5.22 15.19
C ASN A 259 -21.01 -4.16 15.70
N PRO A 260 -20.70 -4.08 17.01
CA PRO A 260 -19.70 -3.15 17.57
C PRO A 260 -18.35 -3.09 16.83
N THR A 261 -17.90 -4.22 16.25
CA THR A 261 -16.66 -4.25 15.46
C THR A 261 -16.84 -3.59 14.09
N GLN A 262 -18.00 -3.73 13.46
CA GLN A 262 -18.33 -3.13 12.17
C GLN A 262 -18.58 -1.63 12.30
N GLU A 263 -19.26 -1.20 13.36
CA GLU A 263 -19.44 0.22 13.70
C GLU A 263 -18.10 0.92 13.86
N LYS A 264 -17.17 0.33 14.63
CA LYS A 264 -15.84 0.90 14.84
C LYS A 264 -15.05 1.01 13.54
N ARG A 265 -15.18 0.04 12.63
CA ARG A 265 -14.54 0.10 11.30
C ARG A 265 -15.16 1.16 10.41
N LEU A 266 -16.48 1.32 10.47
CA LEU A 266 -17.20 2.35 9.72
C LEU A 266 -16.83 3.75 10.23
N GLN A 267 -16.78 3.95 11.54
CA GLN A 267 -16.31 5.19 12.17
C GLN A 267 -14.89 5.55 11.72
N ILE A 268 -13.95 4.59 11.79
CA ILE A 268 -12.57 4.81 11.33
C ILE A 268 -12.54 5.13 9.83
N ALA A 269 -13.36 4.46 9.01
CA ALA A 269 -13.40 4.71 7.57
C ALA A 269 -13.92 6.11 7.23
N LEU A 270 -14.95 6.58 7.93
CA LEU A 270 -15.54 7.91 7.74
C LEU A 270 -14.58 9.03 8.18
N GLN A 271 -13.83 8.82 9.26
CA GLN A 271 -12.77 9.72 9.73
C GLN A 271 -11.61 9.86 8.72
N ILE A 272 -11.45 8.90 7.80
CA ILE A 272 -10.30 8.84 6.89
C ILE A 272 -10.66 9.36 5.49
N GLN A 273 -11.94 9.51 5.16
CA GLN A 273 -12.36 9.90 3.82
C GLN A 273 -12.44 11.42 3.64
N PRO A 274 -11.88 11.95 2.53
CA PRO A 274 -12.11 13.35 2.17
C PRO A 274 -13.58 13.54 1.81
N ASN A 275 -14.14 14.69 2.18
CA ASN A 275 -15.51 15.05 1.86
C ASN A 275 -15.62 16.50 1.40
N ASP A 276 -16.73 16.83 0.75
CA ASP A 276 -16.98 18.16 0.20
C ASP A 276 -18.32 18.74 0.69
N ARG A 277 -18.80 18.23 1.82
CA ARG A 277 -20.10 18.57 2.41
C ARG A 277 -19.98 19.79 3.32
N ASN A 278 -21.09 20.51 3.47
CA ASN A 278 -21.23 21.70 4.29
C ASN A 278 -20.13 22.77 4.01
N PRO A 279 -20.17 23.41 2.82
CA PRO A 279 -19.24 24.50 2.50
C PRO A 279 -19.48 25.64 3.48
N SER A 280 -18.48 25.92 4.31
CA SER A 280 -18.47 27.13 5.15
C SER A 280 -17.97 28.28 4.30
N PHE A 281 -18.77 29.33 4.14
CA PHE A 281 -18.39 30.53 3.40
C PHE A 281 -18.24 31.73 4.34
N THR A 282 -17.32 32.62 4.01
CA THR A 282 -17.18 33.94 4.64
C THR A 282 -16.89 34.98 3.57
N THR A 283 -17.43 36.19 3.74
CA THR A 283 -17.25 37.37 2.89
C THR A 283 -16.28 38.36 3.52
#